data_AF-A0A1F5E6X6-F1
#
_entry.id   AF-A0A1F5E6X6-F1
#
_cell.length_a   1.000
_cell.length_b   1.000
_cell.length_c   1.000
_cell.angle_alpha   90.00
_cell.angle_beta   90.00
_cell.angle_gamma   90.00
#
_symmetry.space_group_name_H-M   'P 1'
#
loop_
_entity.id
_entity.type
_entity.pdbx_description
1 polymer ?
#
loop_
_entity_poly.entity_id
_entity_poly.type
_entity_poly.pdbx_seq_one_letter_code
_entity_poly.pdbx_strand_id
1 'polypeptide(L)' 'MVSIPPCSSKKLIKAFVTLGFEVSTKGGKGSHIKITDPKSGRSTTIPKSRSLSYVRNHIVKWAIDLGYSEKIIKKLLK' A
#
# COMPACT_ATOMS: atom_id res chain seq x y z
N MET A 1 -6.95 -8.48 13.92
CA MET A 1 -5.73 -8.28 13.11
C MET A 1 -6.04 -8.64 11.66
N VAL A 2 -5.76 -7.77 10.70
CA VAL A 2 -5.95 -8.08 9.26
C VAL A 2 -4.85 -9.05 8.84
N SER A 3 -5.20 -10.31 8.58
CA SER A 3 -4.26 -11.31 8.07
C SER A 3 -4.22 -11.24 6.54
N ILE A 4 -3.06 -10.92 5.99
CA ILE A 4 -2.83 -10.69 4.57
C ILE A 4 -1.76 -11.69 4.09
N PRO A 5 -1.94 -12.36 2.94
CA PRO A 5 -0.95 -13.29 2.42
C PRO A 5 0.37 -12.57 2.07
N PRO A 6 1.54 -13.23 2.25
CA PRO A 6 2.84 -12.70 1.83
C PRO A 6 2.81 -12.30 0.35
N CYS A 7 3.15 -11.05 0.07
CA CYS A 7 3.18 -10.50 -1.28
C CYS A 7 4.43 -9.65 -1.47
N SER A 8 4.92 -9.58 -2.70
CA SER A 8 6.05 -8.71 -3.03
C SER A 8 5.64 -7.23 -2.97
N SER A 9 6.60 -6.36 -2.67
CA SER A 9 6.39 -4.90 -2.65
C SER A 9 5.83 -4.38 -3.98
N LYS A 10 6.25 -4.98 -5.11
CA LYS A 10 5.71 -4.69 -6.45
C LYS A 10 4.22 -4.99 -6.55
N LYS A 11 3.76 -6.13 -6.01
CA LYS A 11 2.34 -6.53 -6.05
C LYS A 11 1.49 -5.61 -5.17
N LEU A 12 2.01 -5.24 -4.00
CA LEU A 12 1.38 -4.25 -3.12
C LEU A 12 1.20 -2.92 -3.87
N ILE A 13 2.27 -2.35 -4.42
CA ILE A 13 2.20 -1.09 -5.18
C ILE A 13 1.18 -1.17 -6.32
N LYS A 14 1.20 -2.26 -7.08
CA LYS A 14 0.25 -2.46 -8.18
C LYS A 14 -1.20 -2.47 -7.68
N ALA A 15 -1.48 -3.15 -6.57
CA ALA A 15 -2.82 -3.16 -5.97
C ALA A 15 -3.27 -1.75 -5.56
N PHE A 16 -2.39 -0.96 -4.95
CA PHE A 16 -2.70 0.43 -4.57
C PHE A 16 -2.93 1.34 -5.78
N VAL A 17 -2.13 1.21 -6.84
CA VAL A 17 -2.37 1.92 -8.11
C VAL A 17 -3.73 1.51 -8.70
N THR A 18 -4.08 0.21 -8.69
CA THR A 18 -5.38 -0.27 -9.18
C THR A 18 -6.56 0.25 -8.35
N LEU A 19 -6.36 0.51 -7.07
CA LEU A 19 -7.35 1.14 -6.19
C LEU A 19 -7.45 2.65 -6.40
N GLY A 20 -6.62 3.23 -7.27
CA GLY A 20 -6.61 4.65 -7.60
C GLY A 20 -5.68 5.50 -6.72
N PHE A 21 -4.82 4.90 -5.90
CA PHE A 21 -3.82 5.67 -5.15
C PHE A 21 -2.72 6.18 -6.07
N GLU A 22 -2.27 7.40 -5.81
CA GLU A 22 -1.10 7.95 -6.48
C GLU A 22 0.17 7.41 -5.81
N VAL A 23 1.05 6.82 -6.61
CA VAL A 23 2.31 6.27 -6.12
C VAL A 23 3.46 7.09 -6.68
N SER A 24 4.14 7.82 -5.80
CA SER A 24 5.33 8.59 -6.15
C SER A 24 6.60 7.86 -5.69
N THR A 25 7.48 7.63 -6.66
CA THR A 25 8.83 7.08 -6.46
C THR A 25 9.93 8.11 -6.77
N LYS A 26 9.55 9.31 -7.26
CA LYS A 26 10.46 10.29 -7.88
C LYS A 26 11.06 11.35 -6.93
N GLY A 27 10.94 11.21 -5.61
CA GLY A 27 11.34 12.26 -4.66
C GLY A 27 12.24 11.87 -3.48
N GLY A 28 12.82 10.66 -3.45
CA GLY A 28 13.52 10.16 -2.25
C GLY A 28 15.04 10.03 -2.42
N LYS A 29 15.81 10.76 -1.60
CA LYS A 29 17.13 10.31 -1.13
C LYS A 29 16.87 9.03 -0.32
N GLY A 30 17.10 7.86 -0.91
CA GLY A 30 16.87 6.56 -0.27
C GLY A 30 15.55 5.88 -0.65
N SER A 31 15.62 4.56 -0.77
CA SER A 31 14.64 3.60 -1.29
C SER A 31 13.25 3.60 -0.61
N HIS A 32 12.49 4.70 -0.72
CA HIS A 32 11.14 4.85 -0.18
C HIS A 32 10.13 5.20 -1.29
N ILE A 33 8.86 4.90 -1.03
CA ILE A 33 7.72 5.08 -1.94
C ILE A 33 6.63 5.80 -1.17
N LYS A 34 6.14 6.91 -1.72
CA LYS A 34 5.02 7.64 -1.15
C LYS A 34 3.73 7.20 -1.86
N ILE A 35 2.71 6.88 -1.08
CA ILE A 35 1.39 6.48 -1.55
C ILE A 35 0.41 7.53 -1.02
N THR A 36 -0.31 8.18 -1.93
CA THR A 36 -1.28 9.24 -1.62
C THR A 36 -2.66 8.76 -2.02
N ASP A 37 -3.62 8.89 -1.11
CA ASP A 37 -5.03 8.71 -1.41
C ASP A 37 -5.57 10.00 -2.06
N PRO A 38 -6.07 9.96 -3.31
CA PRO A 38 -6.64 11.14 -3.95
C PRO A 38 -7.95 11.59 -3.30
N LYS A 39 -8.67 10.70 -2.57
CA LYS A 39 -9.98 11.04 -1.98
C LYS A 39 -9.85 11.83 -0.69
N SER A 40 -8.98 11.38 0.21
CA SER A 40 -8.75 12.03 1.50
C SER A 40 -7.57 13.01 1.51
N GLY A 41 -6.71 12.97 0.47
CA GLY A 41 -5.44 13.71 0.43
C GLY A 41 -4.39 13.16 1.41
N ARG A 42 -4.68 12.10 2.16
CA ARG A 42 -3.73 11.49 3.10
C ARG A 42 -2.64 10.75 2.35
N SER A 43 -1.42 10.80 2.86
CA SER A 43 -0.29 10.07 2.28
C SER A 43 0.46 9.26 3.32
N THR A 44 1.04 8.16 2.88
CA THR A 44 1.89 7.29 3.68
C THR A 44 3.16 6.96 2.91
N THR A 45 4.27 6.79 3.62
CA THR A 45 5.57 6.48 3.02
C THR A 45 5.99 5.10 3.47
N ILE A 46 6.37 4.26 2.50
CA ILE A 46 6.87 2.91 2.77
C ILE A 46 8.25 2.68 2.19
N PRO A 47 9.08 1.86 2.85
CA PRO A 47 10.33 1.43 2.26
C PRO A 47 10.08 0.52 1.06
N LYS A 48 10.89 0.68 0.01
CA LYS A 48 10.94 -0.15 -1.21
C LYS A 48 11.52 -1.56 -0.95
N SER A 49 11.93 -1.85 0.30
CA SER A 49 12.62 -3.09 0.70
C SER A 49 11.77 -4.36 0.52
N ARG A 50 12.44 -5.52 0.61
CA ARG A 50 11.97 -6.86 0.22
C ARG A 50 11.12 -7.56 1.30
N SER A 51 11.26 -7.20 2.58
CA SER A 51 10.54 -7.79 3.72
C SER A 51 9.59 -6.77 4.38
N LEU A 52 8.36 -6.69 3.88
CA LEU A 52 7.36 -5.72 4.33
C LEU A 52 6.22 -6.37 5.14
N SER A 53 6.44 -7.45 5.87
CA SER A 53 5.35 -8.16 6.59
C SER A 53 4.58 -7.21 7.51
N TYR A 54 5.29 -6.44 8.33
CA TYR A 54 4.70 -5.41 9.20
C TYR A 54 4.11 -4.24 8.42
N VAL A 55 4.88 -3.70 7.47
CA VAL A 55 4.50 -2.52 6.67
C VAL A 55 3.25 -2.79 5.84
N ARG A 56 3.12 -3.98 5.24
CA ARG A 56 1.95 -4.41 4.47
C ARG A 56 0.69 -4.41 5.33
N ASN A 57 0.75 -5.01 6.52
CA ASN A 57 -0.40 -5.06 7.42
C ASN A 57 -0.81 -3.63 7.84
N HIS A 58 0.18 -2.77 8.12
CA HIS A 58 -0.06 -1.37 8.45
C HIS A 58 -0.71 -0.60 7.30
N ILE A 59 -0.18 -0.73 6.08
CA ILE A 59 -0.70 -0.01 4.91
C ILE A 59 -2.10 -0.45 4.51
N VAL A 60 -2.40 -1.74 4.61
CA VAL A 60 -3.72 -2.26 4.26
C VAL A 60 -4.73 -1.89 5.33
N LYS A 61 -4.33 -1.89 6.61
CA LYS A 61 -5.17 -1.32 7.67
C LYS A 61 -5.47 0.15 7.39
N TRP A 62 -4.46 0.95 7.05
CA TRP A 62 -4.63 2.35 6.67
C TRP A 62 -5.60 2.52 5.48
N ALA A 63 -5.51 1.67 4.45
CA ALA A 63 -6.45 1.69 3.33
C ALA A 63 -7.89 1.34 3.76
N ILE A 64 -8.05 0.38 4.67
CA ILE A 64 -9.37 0.01 5.22
C ILE A 64 -9.94 1.17 6.05
N ASP A 65 -9.10 1.84 6.85
CA ASP A 65 -9.48 3.02 7.65
C ASP A 65 -9.90 4.20 6.75
N LEU A 66 -9.41 4.26 5.51
CA LEU A 66 -9.84 5.20 4.47
C LEU A 66 -11.16 4.78 3.76
N GLY A 67 -11.73 3.63 4.10
CA GLY A 67 -12.99 3.14 3.54
C GLY A 67 -12.85 2.21 2.34
N TYR A 68 -11.64 1.74 2.02
CA TYR A 68 -11.46 0.74 0.95
C TYR A 68 -11.85 -0.67 1.42
N SER A 69 -12.56 -1.41 0.57
CA SER A 69 -13.04 -2.75 0.92
C SER A 69 -11.90 -3.76 1.06
N GLU A 70 -11.79 -4.38 2.24
CA GLU A 70 -10.82 -5.44 2.54
C GLU A 70 -10.92 -6.60 1.53
N LYS A 71 -12.13 -6.97 1.08
CA LYS A 71 -12.34 -8.05 0.10
C LYS A 71 -11.64 -7.75 -1.22
N ILE A 72 -11.71 -6.51 -1.70
CA ILE A 72 -11.09 -6.08 -2.95
C ILE A 72 -9.57 -6.09 -2.80
N ILE A 73 -9.06 -5.54 -1.69
CA ILE A 73 -7.61 -5.51 -1.41
C ILE A 73 -7.05 -6.94 -1.36
N LYS A 74 -7.71 -7.86 -0.64
CA LYS A 74 -7.30 -9.27 -0.59
C LYS A 74 -7.33 -9.95 -1.95
N LYS A 75 -8.34 -9.64 -2.80
CA LYS A 75 -8.43 -10.18 -4.16
C LYS A 75 -7.27 -9.70 -5.05
N LEU A 76 -6.83 -8.44 -4.89
CA LEU A 76 -5.69 -7.88 -5.63
C LEU A 76 -4.33 -8.42 -5.14
N LEU A 77 -4.25 -8.82 -3.88
CA LEU A 77 -3.02 -9.35 -3.27
C LEU A 77 -2.88 -10.88 -3.38
N LYS A 78 -3.98 -11.62 -3.60
CA LYS A 78 -3.99 -13.07 -3.90
C LYS A 78 -3.27 -13.35 -5.20
#